data_AF-A0A523AK89-F1
#
_entry.id   AF-A0A523AK89-F1
#
_cell.length_a   1.000
_cell.length_b   1.000
_cell.length_c   1.000
_cell.angle_alpha   90.00
_cell.angle_beta   90.00
_cell.angle_gamma   90.00
#
_symmetry.space_group_name_H-M   'P 1'
#
loop_
_entity.id
_entity.type
_entity.pdbx_description
1 polymer ?
#
loop_
_entity_poly.entity_id
_entity_poly.type
_entity_poly.pdbx_seq_one_letter_code
_entity_poly.pdbx_strand_id
1 'polypeptide(L)'
;MELRSALWFEKINVKGLSEESRRAILRRFKDKLGFSKAIEVLDISKGSMHNYLHGKREIPDEVILKALQHIDEKEFSEIVGSFERLKVAGILKDDGSIDYSAILQALALATSDEYLKQAILRFAVEHFREDLKKMLGILPANIVLTWENGFENFLKEYKKRRKVRTQETLEYYKKLFREYLEGKSLSRELIDYVINHENSWLRNVFRHYIRYLYFIRKISPETYGWIMEVVPSRSYKLDARPYPISIEKAAKTLKHLKESNELYYLVYRLMLEGGLRLSHALALIKSFNPKELVEVSGIDLVTPRLVIFQDRGFCRYYLGIREIAKPCDWAYFSLETMEILEKYAGSTLKKWRLGKYATKHKLLAPKYMRKVAWRLMIQVIPREVARFIQSRFGELRVSESRYEDLLSEADECYPRYLEHLRSQFFANYPKFDRSSASKTHPTGEPINMG
;
A
#
# COMPACT_ATOMS: atom_id res chain seq x y z
N MET A 1 -20.76 56.78 40.86
CA MET A 1 -21.91 56.30 40.06
C MET A 1 -22.05 54.82 40.37
N GLU A 2 -22.96 54.47 41.28
CA GLU A 2 -23.20 53.06 41.61
C GLU A 2 -23.73 52.35 40.37
N LEU A 3 -23.00 51.34 39.89
CA LEU A 3 -23.48 50.40 38.89
C LEU A 3 -24.65 49.64 39.53
N ARG A 4 -25.89 50.03 39.22
CA ARG A 4 -27.06 49.19 39.47
C ARG A 4 -26.77 47.85 38.81
N SER A 5 -26.60 46.80 39.62
CA SER A 5 -26.59 45.43 39.11
C SER A 5 -27.88 45.24 38.34
N ALA A 6 -27.78 45.02 37.02
CA ALA A 6 -28.94 44.74 36.18
C ALA A 6 -29.74 43.59 36.81
N LEU A 7 -31.04 43.82 37.00
CA LEU A 7 -31.92 42.83 37.62
C LEU A 7 -32.00 41.61 36.68
N TRP A 8 -32.02 40.39 37.23
CA TRP A 8 -31.87 39.15 36.44
C TRP A 8 -32.87 39.06 35.26
N PHE A 9 -34.11 39.54 35.47
CA PHE A 9 -35.16 39.53 34.46
C PHE A 9 -34.93 40.54 33.32
N GLU A 10 -34.05 41.54 33.48
CA GLU A 10 -33.68 42.46 32.39
C GLU A 10 -32.79 41.79 31.34
N LYS A 11 -32.17 40.66 31.69
CA LYS A 11 -31.34 39.84 30.78
C LYS A 11 -32.17 38.81 30.00
N ILE A 12 -33.46 38.71 30.27
CA ILE A 12 -34.36 37.72 29.66
C ILE A 12 -34.92 38.28 28.35
N ASN A 13 -34.61 37.61 27.25
CA ASN A 13 -35.30 37.87 25.99
C ASN A 13 -36.71 37.25 26.02
N VAL A 14 -37.69 38.04 26.45
CA VAL A 14 -39.09 37.61 26.61
C VAL A 14 -39.70 37.11 25.29
N LYS A 15 -39.22 37.62 24.15
CA LYS A 15 -39.66 37.16 22.81
C LYS A 15 -39.33 35.70 22.55
N GLY A 16 -38.31 35.16 23.18
CA GLY A 16 -37.91 33.75 23.06
C GLY A 16 -38.75 32.77 23.91
N LEU A 17 -39.68 33.27 24.72
CA LEU A 17 -40.57 32.42 25.53
C LEU A 17 -41.74 31.90 24.71
N SER A 18 -42.00 30.60 24.77
CA SER A 18 -43.20 30.01 24.17
C SER A 18 -44.47 30.49 24.87
N GLU A 19 -45.59 30.41 24.16
CA GLU A 19 -46.90 30.72 24.72
C GLU A 19 -47.27 29.86 25.94
N GLU A 20 -46.77 28.64 26.02
CA GLU A 20 -46.97 27.76 27.17
C GLU A 20 -46.21 28.25 28.40
N SER A 21 -44.93 28.61 28.23
CA SER A 21 -44.12 29.18 29.30
C SER A 21 -44.60 30.56 29.73
N ARG A 22 -45.03 31.42 28.80
CA ARG A 22 -45.68 32.70 29.12
C ARG A 22 -46.91 32.49 30.02
N ARG A 23 -47.75 31.51 29.70
CA ARG A 23 -48.91 31.15 30.54
C ARG A 23 -48.50 30.57 31.88
N ALA A 24 -47.47 29.73 31.94
CA ALA A 24 -47.00 29.13 33.17
C ALA A 24 -46.40 30.18 34.12
N ILE A 25 -45.64 31.14 33.60
CA ILE A 25 -45.14 32.32 34.31
C ILE A 25 -46.32 33.12 34.86
N LEU A 26 -47.32 33.44 34.02
CA LEU A 26 -48.49 34.20 34.43
C LEU A 26 -49.34 33.47 35.48
N ARG A 27 -49.46 32.13 35.38
CA ARG A 27 -50.13 31.29 36.40
C ARG A 27 -49.39 31.36 37.73
N ARG A 28 -48.07 31.16 37.73
CA ARG A 28 -47.25 31.23 38.95
C ARG A 28 -47.37 32.61 39.61
N PHE A 29 -47.25 33.67 38.82
CA PHE A 29 -47.42 35.05 39.29
C PHE A 29 -48.79 35.27 39.96
N LYS A 30 -49.86 34.83 39.29
CA LYS A 30 -51.24 34.90 39.81
C LYS A 30 -51.43 34.09 41.08
N ASP A 31 -50.86 32.89 41.16
CA ASP A 31 -50.95 32.03 42.35
C ASP A 31 -50.18 32.64 43.53
N LYS A 32 -49.08 33.35 43.28
CA LYS A 32 -48.25 34.01 44.29
C LYS A 32 -48.90 35.27 44.88
N LEU A 33 -49.49 36.14 44.06
CA LEU A 33 -50.09 37.39 44.53
C LEU A 33 -51.60 37.30 44.78
N GLY A 34 -52.25 36.25 44.31
CA GLY A 34 -53.70 36.15 44.28
C GLY A 34 -54.32 36.92 43.10
N PHE A 35 -55.51 36.49 42.67
CA PHE A 35 -56.12 36.93 41.41
C PHE A 35 -56.36 38.45 41.33
N SER A 36 -56.94 39.05 42.37
CA SER A 36 -57.27 40.49 42.37
C SER A 36 -56.02 41.36 42.37
N LYS A 37 -54.99 40.99 43.16
CA LYS A 37 -53.75 41.76 43.24
C LYS A 37 -52.91 41.61 41.97
N ALA A 38 -52.90 40.43 41.36
CA ALA A 38 -52.21 40.18 40.09
C ALA A 38 -52.75 41.07 38.95
N ILE A 39 -54.07 41.27 38.88
CA ILE A 39 -54.73 42.16 37.89
C ILE A 39 -54.30 43.62 38.09
N GLU A 40 -54.31 44.08 39.35
CA GLU A 40 -53.90 45.45 39.70
C GLU A 40 -52.42 45.70 39.34
N VAL A 41 -51.53 44.77 39.68
CA VAL A 41 -50.08 44.90 39.45
C VAL A 41 -49.74 44.87 37.95
N LEU A 42 -50.42 44.03 37.17
CA LEU A 42 -50.19 43.95 35.72
C LEU A 42 -50.85 45.10 34.95
N ASP A 43 -51.78 45.82 35.57
CA ASP A 43 -52.61 46.86 34.97
C ASP A 43 -53.41 46.32 33.76
N ILE A 44 -54.14 45.22 33.98
CA ILE A 44 -54.96 44.56 32.96
C ILE A 44 -56.38 44.33 33.46
N SER A 45 -57.34 44.11 32.55
CA SER A 45 -58.71 43.76 32.95
C SER A 45 -58.83 42.31 33.44
N LYS A 46 -59.84 42.02 34.27
CA LYS A 46 -60.20 40.65 34.67
C LYS A 46 -60.45 39.73 33.47
N GLY A 47 -61.09 40.25 32.43
CA GLY A 47 -61.34 39.51 31.18
C GLY A 47 -60.04 39.19 30.43
N SER A 48 -59.10 40.13 30.36
CA SER A 48 -57.78 39.92 29.75
C SER A 48 -57.00 38.82 30.48
N MET A 49 -56.93 38.88 31.81
CA MET A 49 -56.26 37.87 32.63
C MET A 49 -56.84 36.48 32.40
N HIS A 50 -58.17 36.36 32.36
CA HIS A 50 -58.83 35.09 32.05
C HIS A 50 -58.49 34.60 30.63
N ASN A 51 -58.56 35.47 29.62
CA ASN A 51 -58.25 35.09 28.24
C ASN A 51 -56.80 34.63 28.06
N TYR A 52 -55.85 35.26 28.75
CA TYR A 52 -54.44 34.87 28.76
C TYR A 52 -54.23 33.48 29.38
N LEU A 53 -54.77 33.25 30.59
CA LEU A 53 -54.57 31.99 31.32
C LEU A 53 -55.20 30.78 30.61
N HIS A 54 -56.27 31.00 29.85
CA HIS A 54 -56.97 30.00 29.04
C HIS A 54 -56.47 29.91 27.59
N GLY A 55 -55.44 30.68 27.20
CA GLY A 55 -54.85 30.62 25.86
C GLY A 55 -55.78 31.14 24.75
N LYS A 56 -56.80 31.93 25.08
CA LYS A 56 -57.71 32.56 24.11
C LYS A 56 -57.10 33.81 23.47
N ARG A 57 -56.05 34.36 24.08
CA ARG A 57 -55.29 35.52 23.60
C ARG A 57 -53.81 35.35 23.95
N GLU A 58 -52.94 35.77 23.04
CA GLU A 58 -51.49 35.83 23.24
C GLU A 58 -51.13 36.81 24.36
N ILE A 59 -50.14 36.48 25.18
CA ILE A 59 -49.74 37.30 26.33
C ILE A 59 -48.69 38.33 25.87
N PRO A 60 -48.94 39.65 26.00
CA PRO A 60 -47.98 40.67 25.59
C PRO A 60 -46.67 40.62 26.39
N ASP A 61 -45.55 40.98 25.73
CA ASP A 61 -44.21 40.99 26.34
C ASP A 61 -44.16 41.84 27.62
N GLU A 62 -44.82 43.00 27.62
CA GLU A 62 -44.91 43.92 28.77
C GLU A 62 -45.59 43.28 29.98
N VAL A 63 -46.59 42.42 29.76
CA VAL A 63 -47.29 41.71 30.83
C VAL A 63 -46.37 40.66 31.44
N ILE A 64 -45.59 39.96 30.62
CA ILE A 64 -44.61 38.99 31.11
C ILE A 64 -43.44 39.67 31.83
N LEU A 65 -42.93 40.80 31.32
CA LEU A 65 -41.89 41.59 31.99
C LEU A 65 -42.35 42.02 33.38
N LYS A 66 -43.58 42.55 33.52
CA LYS A 66 -44.15 42.89 34.82
C LYS A 66 -44.30 41.66 35.72
N ALA A 67 -44.76 40.53 35.19
CA ALA A 67 -44.88 39.29 35.97
C ALA A 67 -43.51 38.78 36.50
N LEU A 68 -42.46 38.87 35.68
CA LEU A 68 -41.10 38.44 36.05
C LEU A 68 -40.48 39.29 37.18
N GLN A 69 -40.91 40.55 37.36
CA GLN A 69 -40.46 41.40 38.47
C GLN A 69 -40.86 40.85 39.86
N HIS A 70 -41.85 39.94 39.91
CA HIS A 70 -42.41 39.40 41.14
C HIS A 70 -42.15 37.90 41.35
N ILE A 71 -41.46 37.27 40.40
CA ILE A 71 -41.01 35.88 40.48
C ILE A 71 -39.49 35.92 40.71
N ASP A 72 -38.92 34.93 41.39
CA ASP A 72 -37.46 34.81 41.50
C ASP A 72 -36.85 33.93 40.39
N GLU A 73 -35.53 34.01 40.21
CA GLU A 73 -34.81 33.29 39.15
C GLU A 73 -34.93 31.76 39.28
N LYS A 74 -35.11 31.25 40.51
CA LYS A 74 -35.28 29.82 40.76
C LYS A 74 -36.68 29.36 40.33
N GLU A 75 -37.71 30.11 40.71
CA GLU A 75 -39.09 29.88 40.28
C GLU A 75 -39.21 29.94 38.75
N PHE A 76 -38.54 30.91 38.10
CA PHE A 76 -38.48 30.97 36.64
C PHE A 76 -37.81 29.72 36.04
N SER A 77 -36.71 29.27 36.62
CA SER A 77 -35.99 28.08 36.16
C SER A 77 -36.76 26.78 36.31
N GLU A 78 -37.67 26.70 37.29
CA GLU A 78 -38.57 25.57 37.50
C GLU A 78 -39.74 25.55 36.49
N ILE A 79 -40.16 26.74 36.05
CA ILE A 79 -41.29 26.90 35.11
C ILE A 79 -40.84 26.70 33.67
N VAL A 80 -39.67 27.21 33.29
CA VAL A 80 -39.20 27.25 31.91
C VAL A 80 -38.25 26.08 31.65
N GLY A 81 -38.60 25.24 30.67
CA GLY A 81 -37.80 24.08 30.28
C GLY A 81 -36.37 24.43 29.86
N SER A 82 -35.43 23.49 30.02
CA SER A 82 -33.99 23.68 29.74
C SER A 82 -33.68 24.23 28.35
N PHE A 83 -34.45 23.84 27.33
CA PHE A 83 -34.28 24.27 25.95
C PHE A 83 -34.72 25.73 25.75
N GLU A 84 -35.84 26.12 26.35
CA GLU A 84 -36.33 27.50 26.30
C GLU A 84 -35.45 28.44 27.12
N ARG A 85 -34.85 27.96 28.21
CA ARG A 85 -33.83 28.72 28.94
C ARG A 85 -32.62 29.06 28.06
N LEU A 86 -32.18 28.13 27.21
CA LEU A 86 -31.12 28.39 26.24
C LEU A 86 -31.55 29.40 25.16
N LYS A 87 -32.83 29.39 24.76
CA LYS A 87 -33.38 30.41 23.84
C LYS A 87 -33.41 31.80 24.46
N VAL A 88 -33.94 31.88 25.67
CA VAL A 88 -34.04 33.11 26.45
C VAL A 88 -32.65 33.70 26.75
N ALA A 89 -31.66 32.84 27.02
CA ALA A 89 -30.27 33.22 27.21
C ALA A 89 -29.53 33.60 25.91
N GLY A 90 -30.18 33.49 24.75
CA GLY A 90 -29.59 33.81 23.44
C GLY A 90 -28.59 32.78 22.92
N ILE A 91 -28.43 31.64 23.61
CA ILE A 91 -27.54 30.55 23.18
C ILE A 91 -28.17 29.76 22.03
N LEU A 92 -29.50 29.66 22.02
CA LEU A 92 -30.27 29.02 20.96
C LEU A 92 -31.17 30.06 20.27
N LYS A 93 -31.20 30.07 18.95
CA LYS A 93 -32.08 30.95 18.16
C LYS A 93 -33.44 30.29 17.92
N ASP A 94 -34.40 31.07 17.45
CA ASP A 94 -35.76 30.61 17.20
C ASP A 94 -35.85 29.52 16.12
N ASP A 95 -34.93 29.55 15.15
CA ASP A 95 -34.78 28.54 14.09
C ASP A 95 -34.06 27.25 14.56
N GLY A 96 -33.68 27.17 15.83
CA GLY A 96 -32.94 26.04 16.40
C GLY A 96 -31.43 26.08 16.13
N SER A 97 -30.92 27.11 15.46
CA SER A 97 -29.48 27.31 15.32
C SER A 97 -28.85 27.77 16.65
N ILE A 98 -27.60 27.38 16.86
CA ILE A 98 -26.85 27.69 18.09
C ILE A 98 -25.98 28.91 17.85
N ASP A 99 -25.92 29.82 18.81
CA ASP A 99 -24.92 30.89 18.82
C ASP A 99 -23.56 30.31 19.22
N TYR A 100 -22.78 29.92 18.21
CA TYR A 100 -21.43 29.39 18.41
C TYR A 100 -20.49 30.39 19.08
N SER A 101 -20.70 31.70 18.96
CA SER A 101 -19.87 32.70 19.64
C SER A 101 -20.09 32.62 21.15
N ALA A 102 -21.35 32.51 21.60
CA ALA A 102 -21.68 32.33 23.00
C ALA A 102 -21.09 31.02 23.57
N ILE A 103 -21.19 29.92 22.80
CA ILE A 103 -20.58 28.63 23.18
C ILE A 103 -19.06 28.73 23.28
N LEU A 104 -18.39 29.37 22.31
CA LEU A 104 -16.93 29.53 22.32
C LEU A 104 -16.46 30.39 23.49
N GLN A 105 -17.22 31.43 23.87
CA GLN A 105 -16.94 32.23 25.06
C GLN A 105 -17.11 31.40 26.35
N ALA A 106 -18.15 30.58 26.45
CA ALA A 106 -18.34 29.67 27.58
C ALA A 106 -17.20 28.63 27.67
N LEU A 107 -16.74 28.09 26.55
CA LEU A 107 -15.59 27.19 26.48
C LEU A 107 -14.28 27.90 26.85
N ALA A 108 -14.11 29.17 26.45
CA ALA A 108 -12.95 29.96 26.83
C ALA A 108 -12.93 30.22 28.35
N LEU A 109 -14.07 30.50 28.97
CA LEU A 109 -14.19 30.64 30.43
C LEU A 109 -13.80 29.36 31.17
N ALA A 110 -14.07 28.18 30.59
CA ALA A 110 -13.65 26.90 31.17
C ALA A 110 -12.12 26.76 31.29
N THR A 111 -11.31 27.56 30.59
CA THR A 111 -9.85 27.55 30.81
C THR A 111 -9.46 28.15 32.16
N SER A 112 -10.30 29.01 32.73
CA SER A 112 -10.08 29.73 33.98
C SER A 112 -10.94 29.21 35.15
N ASP A 113 -11.97 28.40 34.86
CA ASP A 113 -12.84 27.77 35.85
C ASP A 113 -12.63 26.24 35.88
N GLU A 114 -12.04 25.74 36.97
CA GLU A 114 -11.69 24.32 37.09
C GLU A 114 -12.92 23.42 37.20
N TYR A 115 -14.04 23.89 37.75
CA TYR A 115 -15.26 23.08 37.87
C TYR A 115 -15.89 22.86 36.49
N LEU A 116 -16.02 23.93 35.70
CA LEU A 116 -16.55 23.87 34.34
C LEU A 116 -15.66 23.03 33.43
N LYS A 117 -14.33 23.17 33.55
CA LYS A 117 -13.36 22.31 32.86
C LYS A 117 -13.57 20.84 33.17
N GLN A 118 -13.68 20.47 34.44
CA GLN A 118 -13.89 19.07 34.84
C GLN A 118 -15.25 18.54 34.39
N ALA A 119 -16.29 19.37 34.37
CA ALA A 119 -17.59 19.00 33.85
C ALA A 119 -17.54 18.70 32.33
N ILE A 120 -16.89 19.57 31.56
CA ILE A 120 -16.71 19.38 30.11
C ILE A 120 -15.89 18.12 29.83
N LEU A 121 -14.80 17.90 30.56
CA LEU A 121 -13.95 16.72 30.37
C LEU A 121 -14.70 15.42 30.69
N ARG A 122 -15.46 15.36 31.79
CA ARG A 122 -16.26 14.19 32.13
C ARG A 122 -17.31 13.91 31.07
N PHE A 123 -18.06 14.93 30.66
CA PHE A 123 -19.06 14.83 29.60
C PHE A 123 -18.43 14.33 28.29
N ALA A 124 -17.27 14.89 27.91
CA ALA A 124 -16.53 14.48 26.72
C ALA A 124 -16.12 13.00 26.77
N VAL A 125 -15.59 12.54 27.90
CA VAL A 125 -15.15 11.15 28.09
C VAL A 125 -16.33 10.18 28.13
N GLU A 126 -17.43 10.56 28.78
CA GLU A 126 -18.61 9.70 28.94
C GLU A 126 -19.35 9.48 27.62
N HIS A 127 -19.49 10.54 26.81
CA HIS A 127 -20.31 10.50 25.60
C HIS A 127 -19.52 10.41 24.29
N PHE A 128 -18.24 10.82 24.26
CA PHE A 128 -17.43 10.91 23.03
C PHE A 128 -16.11 10.15 23.12
N ARG A 129 -16.03 9.11 23.97
CA ARG A 129 -14.81 8.32 24.20
C ARG A 129 -14.12 7.85 22.92
N GLU A 130 -14.88 7.30 21.98
CA GLU A 130 -14.33 6.74 20.74
C GLU A 130 -13.85 7.83 19.77
N ASP A 131 -14.54 8.98 19.73
CA ASP A 131 -14.11 10.09 18.89
C ASP A 131 -12.87 10.78 19.49
N LEU A 132 -12.77 10.87 20.81
CA LEU A 132 -11.55 11.29 21.50
C LEU A 132 -10.38 10.34 21.19
N LYS A 133 -10.57 9.01 21.21
CA LYS A 133 -9.51 8.06 20.84
C LYS A 133 -9.03 8.26 19.39
N LYS A 134 -9.97 8.50 18.46
CA LYS A 134 -9.65 8.80 17.05
C LYS A 134 -8.87 10.11 16.92
N MET A 135 -9.34 11.18 17.57
CA MET A 135 -8.69 12.49 17.54
C MET A 135 -7.30 12.47 18.17
N LEU A 136 -7.11 11.68 19.23
CA LEU A 136 -5.83 11.56 19.93
C LEU A 136 -4.88 10.52 19.29
N GLY A 137 -5.28 9.87 18.19
CA GLY A 137 -4.45 8.87 17.51
C GLY A 137 -4.07 7.67 18.40
N ILE A 138 -4.90 7.35 19.40
CA ILE A 138 -4.65 6.23 20.30
C ILE A 138 -4.96 4.96 19.50
N LEU A 139 -3.92 4.15 19.24
CA LEU A 139 -4.04 2.86 18.59
C LEU A 139 -5.20 2.06 19.21
N PRO A 140 -6.09 1.43 18.42
CA PRO A 140 -7.11 0.57 18.98
C PRO A 140 -6.42 -0.57 19.73
N ALA A 141 -6.41 -0.51 21.06
CA ALA A 141 -5.72 -1.44 21.96
C ALA A 141 -6.17 -2.90 21.86
N ASN A 142 -7.13 -3.21 20.97
CA ASN A 142 -7.81 -4.50 20.85
C ASN A 142 -7.45 -5.27 19.57
N ILE A 143 -6.52 -4.79 18.72
CA ILE A 143 -6.14 -5.53 17.52
C ILE A 143 -5.04 -6.54 17.87
N VAL A 144 -5.41 -7.81 17.97
CA VAL A 144 -4.45 -8.93 18.06
C VAL A 144 -4.06 -9.37 16.65
N LEU A 145 -2.77 -9.48 16.39
CA LEU A 145 -2.22 -9.92 15.11
C LEU A 145 -2.34 -11.45 15.00
N THR A 146 -3.06 -11.92 13.99
CA THR A 146 -3.22 -13.34 13.68
C THR A 146 -2.99 -13.63 12.20
N TRP A 147 -2.33 -14.75 11.90
CA TRP A 147 -2.15 -15.20 10.53
C TRP A 147 -3.38 -15.97 10.04
N GLU A 148 -4.26 -15.27 9.32
CA GLU A 148 -5.49 -15.82 8.77
C GLU A 148 -5.47 -15.96 7.24
N ASN A 149 -6.37 -16.79 6.70
CA ASN A 149 -6.51 -17.00 5.25
C ASN A 149 -6.79 -15.68 4.49
N GLY A 150 -7.49 -14.73 5.13
CA GLY A 150 -7.71 -13.39 4.56
C GLY A 150 -6.40 -12.65 4.29
N PHE A 151 -5.43 -12.75 5.20
CA PHE A 151 -4.11 -12.14 5.00
C PHE A 151 -3.30 -12.83 3.90
N GLU A 152 -3.33 -14.17 3.83
CA GLU A 152 -2.69 -14.91 2.73
C GLU A 152 -3.27 -14.51 1.36
N ASN A 153 -4.60 -14.44 1.25
CA ASN A 153 -5.29 -14.03 0.03
C ASN A 153 -4.96 -12.58 -0.33
N PHE A 154 -4.87 -11.70 0.66
CA PHE A 154 -4.43 -10.32 0.46
C PHE A 154 -3.02 -10.25 -0.18
N LEU A 155 -2.07 -11.03 0.33
CA LEU A 155 -0.71 -11.07 -0.19
C LEU A 155 -0.63 -11.58 -1.63
N LYS A 156 -1.48 -12.57 -1.99
CA LYS A 156 -1.53 -13.18 -3.31
C LYS A 156 -2.25 -12.31 -4.34
N GLU A 157 -3.47 -11.86 -4.02
CA GLU A 157 -4.39 -11.34 -5.03
C GLU A 157 -4.71 -9.85 -4.92
N TYR A 158 -4.84 -9.31 -3.72
CA TYR A 158 -5.34 -7.94 -3.54
C TYR A 158 -4.23 -6.88 -3.46
N LYS A 159 -2.98 -7.30 -3.27
CA LYS A 159 -1.85 -6.38 -3.22
C LYS A 159 -1.60 -5.74 -4.59
N LYS A 160 -1.76 -4.41 -4.69
CA LYS A 160 -1.59 -3.63 -5.94
C LYS A 160 -0.22 -3.80 -6.61
N ARG A 161 0.87 -3.95 -5.84
CA ARG A 161 2.24 -4.10 -6.36
C ARG A 161 3.00 -5.19 -5.61
N ARG A 162 3.79 -6.00 -6.33
CA ARG A 162 4.65 -7.08 -5.79
C ARG A 162 3.84 -8.09 -4.96
N LYS A 163 2.82 -8.68 -5.59
CA LYS A 163 2.06 -9.84 -5.09
C LYS A 163 3.01 -10.97 -4.70
N VAL A 164 2.75 -11.65 -3.59
CA VAL A 164 3.57 -12.77 -3.12
C VAL A 164 3.03 -14.06 -3.73
N ARG A 165 3.47 -14.36 -4.95
CA ARG A 165 2.95 -15.50 -5.72
C ARG A 165 3.70 -16.81 -5.47
N THR A 166 4.95 -16.74 -5.04
CA THR A 166 5.75 -17.95 -4.79
C THR A 166 5.41 -18.55 -3.44
N GLN A 167 5.07 -19.84 -3.42
CA GLN A 167 4.78 -20.59 -2.20
C GLN A 167 5.92 -20.50 -1.17
N GLU A 168 7.19 -20.60 -1.61
CA GLU A 168 8.37 -20.49 -0.73
C GLU A 168 8.41 -19.17 0.06
N THR A 169 8.05 -18.04 -0.58
CA THR A 169 8.04 -16.73 0.09
C THR A 169 6.88 -16.61 1.08
N LEU A 170 5.72 -17.18 0.74
CA LEU A 170 4.56 -17.20 1.64
C LEU A 170 4.86 -18.02 2.90
N GLU A 171 5.44 -19.20 2.74
CA GLU A 171 5.86 -20.05 3.86
C GLU A 171 6.90 -19.35 4.74
N TYR A 172 7.86 -18.67 4.14
CA TYR A 172 8.84 -17.87 4.87
C TYR A 172 8.18 -16.72 5.66
N TYR A 173 7.24 -15.99 5.05
CA TYR A 173 6.51 -14.92 5.74
C TYR A 173 5.64 -15.45 6.87
N LYS A 174 4.96 -16.58 6.64
CA LYS A 174 4.12 -17.26 7.63
C LYS A 174 4.94 -17.69 8.83
N LYS A 175 6.13 -18.27 8.60
CA LYS A 175 7.06 -18.61 9.67
C LYS A 175 7.47 -17.38 10.49
N LEU A 176 7.91 -16.30 9.83
CA LEU A 176 8.29 -15.07 10.52
C LEU A 176 7.14 -14.46 11.32
N PHE A 177 5.94 -14.44 10.76
CA PHE A 177 4.78 -13.89 11.46
C PHE A 177 4.45 -14.71 12.70
N ARG A 178 4.38 -16.05 12.56
CA ARG A 178 4.10 -16.96 13.66
C ARG A 178 5.11 -16.85 14.80
N GLU A 179 6.37 -16.68 14.46
CA GLU A 179 7.46 -16.60 15.44
C GLU A 179 7.47 -15.27 16.21
N TYR A 180 7.14 -14.15 15.55
CA TYR A 180 7.42 -12.82 16.10
C TYR A 180 6.20 -11.90 16.28
N LEU A 181 5.07 -12.18 15.64
CA LEU A 181 3.90 -11.29 15.59
C LEU A 181 2.59 -11.94 16.06
N GLU A 182 2.44 -13.26 15.87
CA GLU A 182 1.21 -13.98 16.21
C GLU A 182 0.84 -13.82 17.69
N GLY A 183 -0.43 -13.50 17.94
CA GLY A 183 -0.97 -13.31 19.29
C GLY A 183 -0.56 -11.98 19.95
N LYS A 184 0.28 -11.15 19.32
CA LYS A 184 0.66 -9.85 19.87
C LYS A 184 -0.38 -8.79 19.52
N SER A 185 -0.67 -7.90 20.47
CA SER A 185 -1.52 -6.73 20.24
C SER A 185 -0.78 -5.63 19.49
N LEU A 186 -1.47 -4.92 18.61
CA LEU A 186 -0.94 -3.75 17.90
C LEU A 186 -0.76 -2.60 18.89
N SER A 187 0.46 -2.45 19.40
CA SER A 187 0.86 -1.41 20.36
C SER A 187 2.11 -0.66 19.89
N ARG A 188 2.44 0.44 20.56
CA ARG A 188 3.71 1.16 20.33
C ARG A 188 4.93 0.26 20.62
N GLU A 189 4.86 -0.53 21.70
CA GLU A 189 5.92 -1.48 22.05
C GLU A 189 6.18 -2.51 20.96
N LEU A 190 5.12 -3.04 20.33
CA LEU A 190 5.27 -3.96 19.19
C LEU A 190 5.92 -3.26 18.00
N ILE A 191 5.55 -2.01 17.74
CA ILE A 191 6.12 -1.22 16.65
C ILE A 191 7.62 -0.99 16.88
N ASP A 192 8.02 -0.58 18.09
CA ASP A 192 9.41 -0.35 18.46
C ASP A 192 10.23 -1.65 18.39
N TYR A 193 9.66 -2.77 18.85
CA TYR A 193 10.24 -4.10 18.71
C TYR A 193 10.52 -4.44 17.24
N VAL A 194 9.53 -4.22 16.36
CA VAL A 194 9.65 -4.52 14.92
C VAL A 194 10.70 -3.63 14.24
N ILE A 195 10.78 -2.35 14.61
CA ILE A 195 11.74 -1.38 14.03
C ILE A 195 13.19 -1.80 14.31
N ASN A 196 13.44 -2.19 15.55
CA ASN A 196 14.77 -2.52 16.07
C ASN A 196 15.19 -3.97 15.81
N HIS A 197 14.31 -4.80 15.27
CA HIS A 197 14.65 -6.20 15.01
C HIS A 197 15.71 -6.35 13.90
N GLU A 198 16.72 -7.19 14.15
CA GLU A 198 17.80 -7.50 13.21
C GLU A 198 17.30 -7.97 11.84
N ASN A 199 16.23 -8.75 11.81
CA ASN A 199 15.66 -9.27 10.58
C ASN A 199 14.78 -8.23 9.89
N SER A 200 15.36 -7.53 8.92
CA SER A 200 14.64 -6.57 8.06
C SER A 200 13.40 -7.11 7.35
N TRP A 201 13.24 -8.44 7.19
CA TRP A 201 12.03 -9.02 6.62
C TRP A 201 10.84 -8.97 7.58
N LEU A 202 11.06 -9.00 8.89
CA LEU A 202 9.98 -8.86 9.87
C LEU A 202 9.26 -7.52 9.68
N ARG A 203 10.01 -6.42 9.52
CA ARG A 203 9.46 -5.10 9.18
C ARG A 203 8.59 -5.12 7.94
N ASN A 204 9.00 -5.84 6.89
CA ASN A 204 8.21 -5.96 5.67
C ASN A 204 6.92 -6.78 5.89
N VAL A 205 6.99 -7.89 6.62
CA VAL A 205 5.82 -8.72 6.94
C VAL A 205 4.83 -7.93 7.79
N PHE A 206 5.29 -7.24 8.83
CA PHE A 206 4.48 -6.35 9.65
C PHE A 206 3.81 -5.25 8.81
N ARG A 207 4.56 -4.51 7.97
CA ARG A 207 4.00 -3.52 7.05
C ARG A 207 2.96 -4.10 6.09
N HIS A 208 3.12 -5.36 5.66
CA HIS A 208 2.09 -6.02 4.84
C HIS A 208 0.82 -6.29 5.64
N TYR A 209 0.94 -6.70 6.90
CA TYR A 209 -0.20 -6.91 7.78
C TYR A 209 -0.93 -5.60 8.08
N ILE A 210 -0.21 -4.50 8.33
CA ILE A 210 -0.81 -3.18 8.52
C ILE A 210 -1.59 -2.72 7.27
N ARG A 211 -1.07 -2.97 6.07
CA ARG A 211 -1.82 -2.73 4.82
C ARG A 211 -3.07 -3.60 4.70
N TYR A 212 -3.00 -4.84 5.17
CA TYR A 212 -4.15 -5.74 5.21
C TYR A 212 -5.22 -5.23 6.17
N LEU A 213 -4.84 -4.85 7.41
CA LEU A 213 -5.74 -4.24 8.39
C LEU A 213 -6.42 -2.99 7.83
N TYR A 214 -5.68 -2.15 7.11
CA TYR A 214 -6.26 -0.98 6.43
C TYR A 214 -7.22 -1.37 5.30
N PHE A 215 -6.86 -2.38 4.50
CA PHE A 215 -7.69 -2.91 3.41
C PHE A 215 -9.04 -3.42 3.93
N ILE A 216 -9.05 -4.15 5.06
CA ILE A 216 -10.28 -4.63 5.71
C ILE A 216 -10.91 -3.60 6.66
N ARG A 217 -10.44 -2.34 6.64
CA ARG A 217 -10.97 -1.22 7.44
C ARG A 217 -10.90 -1.41 8.97
N LYS A 218 -10.00 -2.25 9.48
CA LYS A 218 -9.75 -2.42 10.92
C LYS A 218 -8.93 -1.29 11.54
N ILE A 219 -8.23 -0.48 10.74
CA ILE A 219 -7.48 0.69 11.21
C ILE A 219 -7.81 1.92 10.36
N SER A 220 -7.71 3.11 10.95
CA SER A 220 -7.96 4.38 10.28
C SER A 220 -6.83 4.76 9.30
N PRO A 221 -7.09 5.66 8.33
CA PRO A 221 -6.06 6.19 7.44
C PRO A 221 -4.88 6.84 8.17
N GLU A 222 -5.13 7.52 9.29
CA GLU A 222 -4.13 8.22 10.10
C GLU A 222 -3.22 7.20 10.80
N THR A 223 -3.81 6.18 11.43
CA THR A 223 -3.07 5.06 12.04
C THR A 223 -2.22 4.35 11.00
N TYR A 224 -2.80 4.07 9.83
CA TYR A 224 -2.09 3.47 8.72
C TYR A 224 -0.91 4.34 8.27
N GLY A 225 -1.14 5.65 8.06
CA GLY A 225 -0.11 6.60 7.63
C GLY A 225 1.06 6.66 8.61
N TRP A 226 0.76 6.87 9.90
CA TRP A 226 1.76 6.96 10.96
C TRP A 226 2.61 5.68 11.07
N ILE A 227 2.00 4.49 11.14
CA ILE A 227 2.78 3.23 11.22
C ILE A 227 3.64 3.05 9.96
N MET A 228 3.10 3.42 8.79
CA MET A 228 3.79 3.28 7.52
C MET A 228 4.95 4.26 7.34
N GLU A 229 4.93 5.39 8.05
CA GLU A 229 6.04 6.34 8.14
C GLU A 229 7.10 5.87 9.13
N VAL A 230 6.69 5.51 10.35
CA VAL A 230 7.59 5.16 11.45
C VAL A 230 8.30 3.82 11.25
N VAL A 231 7.63 2.81 10.67
CA VAL A 231 8.28 1.53 10.38
C VAL A 231 8.92 1.60 9.00
N PRO A 232 10.24 1.83 8.84
CA PRO A 232 10.82 2.01 7.52
C PRO A 232 10.64 0.76 6.66
N SER A 233 10.31 0.97 5.38
CA SER A 233 10.43 -0.11 4.41
C SER A 233 11.89 -0.53 4.30
N ARG A 234 12.14 -1.79 3.91
CA ARG A 234 13.51 -2.24 3.62
C ARG A 234 14.16 -1.33 2.58
N SER A 235 15.07 -0.46 3.03
CA SER A 235 15.88 0.38 2.16
C SER A 235 16.97 -0.49 1.53
N TYR A 236 17.07 -0.42 0.21
CA TYR A 236 18.28 -0.86 -0.49
C TYR A 236 19.18 0.37 -0.53
N LYS A 237 20.16 0.47 0.39
CA LYS A 237 21.25 1.42 0.19
C LYS A 237 21.89 1.08 -1.16
N LEU A 238 21.86 2.05 -2.07
CA LEU A 238 22.46 1.95 -3.39
C LEU A 238 23.98 2.12 -3.20
N ASP A 239 24.60 1.18 -2.47
CA ASP A 239 26.06 1.12 -2.39
C ASP A 239 26.52 0.74 -3.80
N ALA A 240 27.11 1.69 -4.52
CA ALA A 240 27.86 1.44 -5.74
C ALA A 240 29.13 0.65 -5.38
N ARG A 241 28.99 -0.61 -4.94
CA ARG A 241 30.14 -1.47 -4.67
C ARG A 241 30.74 -1.85 -6.02
N PRO A 242 32.01 -1.51 -6.31
CA PRO A 242 32.71 -2.12 -7.41
C PRO A 242 32.78 -3.61 -7.08
N TYR A 243 31.98 -4.42 -7.77
CA TYR A 243 32.12 -5.87 -7.65
C TYR A 243 33.29 -6.27 -8.55
N PRO A 244 34.43 -6.71 -8.00
CA PRO A 244 35.48 -7.30 -8.81
C PRO A 244 34.94 -8.64 -9.34
N ILE A 245 34.43 -8.63 -10.57
CA ILE A 245 34.05 -9.85 -11.28
C ILE A 245 35.33 -10.36 -11.94
N SER A 246 35.89 -11.45 -11.40
CA SER A 246 37.05 -12.13 -11.96
C SER A 246 36.59 -13.13 -13.03
N ILE A 247 36.99 -12.89 -14.29
CA ILE A 247 36.78 -13.79 -15.42
C ILE A 247 37.46 -15.14 -15.14
N GLU A 248 38.66 -15.11 -14.56
CA GLU A 248 39.41 -16.31 -14.15
C GLU A 248 38.61 -17.18 -13.17
N LYS A 249 37.96 -16.58 -12.17
CA LYS A 249 37.11 -17.33 -11.24
C LYS A 249 35.88 -17.92 -11.93
N ALA A 250 35.32 -17.23 -12.92
CA ALA A 250 34.23 -17.77 -13.73
C ALA A 250 34.70 -18.99 -14.55
N ALA A 251 35.88 -18.92 -15.18
CA ALA A 251 36.46 -20.01 -15.94
C ALA A 251 36.75 -21.24 -15.06
N LYS A 252 37.41 -21.04 -13.91
CA LYS A 252 37.63 -22.10 -12.90
C LYS A 252 36.32 -22.74 -12.44
N THR A 253 35.27 -21.93 -12.26
CA THR A 253 33.95 -22.43 -11.87
C THR A 253 33.34 -23.31 -12.97
N LEU A 254 33.36 -22.87 -14.23
CA LEU A 254 32.82 -23.65 -15.34
C LEU A 254 33.59 -24.97 -15.53
N LYS A 255 34.92 -24.92 -15.50
CA LYS A 255 35.75 -26.13 -15.61
C LYS A 255 35.40 -27.15 -14.52
N HIS A 256 35.39 -26.71 -13.26
CA HIS A 256 35.05 -27.59 -12.13
C HIS A 256 33.64 -28.20 -12.27
N LEU A 257 32.65 -27.41 -12.70
CA LEU A 257 31.28 -27.91 -12.86
C LEU A 257 31.18 -28.87 -14.05
N LYS A 258 31.88 -28.62 -15.15
CA LYS A 258 31.91 -29.51 -16.33
C LYS A 258 32.41 -30.90 -15.94
N GLU A 259 33.43 -30.96 -15.08
CA GLU A 259 34.04 -32.22 -14.61
C GLU A 259 33.23 -32.91 -13.51
N SER A 260 32.56 -32.17 -12.63
CA SER A 260 31.96 -32.71 -11.40
C SER A 260 30.43 -32.85 -11.42
N ASN A 261 29.72 -31.99 -12.16
CA ASN A 261 28.26 -31.99 -12.21
C ASN A 261 27.72 -31.27 -13.46
N GLU A 262 27.45 -32.04 -14.51
CA GLU A 262 27.01 -31.52 -15.81
C GLU A 262 25.68 -30.73 -15.74
N LEU A 263 24.75 -31.11 -14.87
CA LEU A 263 23.51 -30.34 -14.66
C LEU A 263 23.80 -28.96 -14.05
N TYR A 264 24.74 -28.86 -13.11
CA TYR A 264 25.10 -27.56 -12.52
C TYR A 264 25.91 -26.73 -13.52
N TYR A 265 26.74 -27.39 -14.32
CA TYR A 265 27.41 -26.78 -15.46
C TYR A 265 26.40 -26.17 -16.45
N LEU A 266 25.37 -26.93 -16.85
CA LEU A 266 24.28 -26.45 -17.70
C LEU A 266 23.63 -25.18 -17.14
N VAL A 267 23.27 -25.18 -15.84
CA VAL A 267 22.66 -24.00 -15.20
C VAL A 267 23.59 -22.78 -15.32
N TYR A 268 24.88 -22.94 -15.04
CA TYR A 268 25.85 -21.85 -15.12
C TYR A 268 26.09 -21.40 -16.56
N ARG A 269 26.10 -22.33 -17.51
CA ARG A 269 26.28 -22.08 -18.94
C ARG A 269 25.12 -21.28 -19.52
N LEU A 270 23.87 -21.66 -19.22
CA LEU A 270 22.67 -20.89 -19.56
C LEU A 270 22.67 -19.47 -18.98
N MET A 271 23.21 -19.30 -17.77
CA MET A 271 23.36 -17.97 -17.15
C MET A 271 24.47 -17.13 -17.79
N LEU A 272 25.52 -17.75 -18.33
CA LEU A 272 26.63 -17.08 -19.00
C LEU A 272 26.26 -16.72 -20.44
N GLU A 273 25.75 -17.68 -21.21
CA GLU A 273 25.38 -17.51 -22.62
C GLU A 273 24.14 -16.62 -22.76
N GLY A 274 23.04 -16.94 -22.06
CA GLY A 274 21.81 -16.17 -22.17
C GLY A 274 21.68 -14.99 -21.21
N GLY A 275 22.64 -14.81 -20.28
CA GLY A 275 22.50 -13.81 -19.21
C GLY A 275 21.27 -14.05 -18.30
N LEU A 276 20.80 -15.30 -18.23
CA LEU A 276 19.59 -15.66 -17.49
C LEU A 276 19.75 -15.43 -15.99
N ARG A 277 18.64 -15.14 -15.32
CA ARG A 277 18.58 -15.23 -13.85
C ARG A 277 18.58 -16.71 -13.48
N LEU A 278 19.13 -17.05 -12.32
CA LEU A 278 19.13 -18.44 -11.84
C LEU A 278 17.73 -19.06 -11.86
N SER A 279 16.70 -18.32 -11.41
CA SER A 279 15.31 -18.80 -11.46
C SER A 279 14.81 -19.08 -12.88
N HIS A 280 15.29 -18.33 -13.88
CA HIS A 280 14.86 -18.49 -15.27
C HIS A 280 15.60 -19.64 -15.95
N ALA A 281 16.90 -19.81 -15.67
CA ALA A 281 17.64 -20.99 -16.12
C ALA A 281 17.03 -22.29 -15.57
N LEU A 282 16.65 -22.31 -14.29
CA LEU A 282 15.97 -23.45 -13.68
C LEU A 282 14.56 -23.67 -14.25
N ALA A 283 13.83 -22.60 -14.54
CA ALA A 283 12.52 -22.69 -15.20
C ALA A 283 12.66 -23.28 -16.61
N LEU A 284 13.62 -22.80 -17.41
CA LEU A 284 13.91 -23.31 -18.74
C LEU A 284 14.17 -24.81 -18.72
N ILE A 285 15.07 -25.31 -17.87
CA ILE A 285 15.38 -26.75 -17.76
C ILE A 285 14.13 -27.55 -17.40
N LYS A 286 13.34 -27.07 -16.43
CA LYS A 286 12.16 -27.78 -15.94
C LYS A 286 11.04 -27.86 -16.99
N SER A 287 10.82 -26.79 -17.75
CA SER A 287 9.70 -26.66 -18.69
C SER A 287 10.17 -26.64 -20.15
N PHE A 288 11.30 -27.27 -20.45
CA PHE A 288 11.84 -27.30 -21.80
C PHE A 288 10.94 -28.13 -22.71
N ASN A 289 10.34 -27.48 -23.71
CA ASN A 289 9.47 -28.10 -24.70
C ASN A 289 9.74 -27.45 -26.07
N PRO A 290 10.71 -27.97 -26.85
CA PRO A 290 11.18 -27.29 -28.06
C PRO A 290 10.18 -27.31 -29.22
N LYS A 291 9.21 -28.24 -29.21
CA LYS A 291 8.25 -28.43 -30.31
C LYS A 291 6.98 -27.58 -30.20
N GLU A 292 6.82 -26.87 -29.09
CA GLU A 292 5.62 -26.06 -28.83
C GLU A 292 5.60 -24.82 -29.73
N LEU A 293 4.43 -24.47 -30.27
CA LEU A 293 4.19 -23.15 -30.86
C LEU A 293 3.69 -22.20 -29.78
N VAL A 294 4.20 -20.98 -29.77
CA VAL A 294 3.88 -19.99 -28.75
C VAL A 294 3.57 -18.65 -29.38
N GLU A 295 2.60 -17.96 -28.79
CA GLU A 295 2.33 -16.56 -29.05
C GLU A 295 3.19 -15.69 -28.13
N VAL A 296 3.98 -14.80 -28.71
CA VAL A 296 4.83 -13.89 -27.95
C VAL A 296 3.95 -12.79 -27.38
N SER A 297 3.79 -12.74 -26.06
CA SER A 297 2.75 -11.89 -25.48
C SER A 297 2.90 -10.42 -25.89
N GLY A 298 1.78 -9.72 -26.09
CA GLY A 298 1.77 -8.29 -26.40
C GLY A 298 2.30 -7.91 -27.79
N ILE A 299 2.57 -8.90 -28.64
CA ILE A 299 2.73 -8.76 -30.09
C ILE A 299 2.01 -9.95 -30.72
N ASP A 300 1.29 -9.78 -31.83
CA ASP A 300 0.53 -10.87 -32.47
C ASP A 300 1.45 -11.81 -33.28
N LEU A 301 2.56 -12.24 -32.66
CA LEU A 301 3.61 -13.05 -33.27
C LEU A 301 3.53 -14.49 -32.74
N VAL A 302 3.20 -15.43 -33.63
CA VAL A 302 3.26 -16.87 -33.36
C VAL A 302 4.58 -17.42 -33.89
N THR A 303 5.32 -18.13 -33.04
CA THR A 303 6.65 -18.66 -33.36
C THR A 303 6.87 -20.02 -32.70
N PRO A 304 7.71 -20.90 -33.26
CA PRO A 304 8.27 -22.02 -32.52
C PRO A 304 8.90 -21.54 -31.22
N ARG A 305 8.65 -22.28 -30.12
CA ARG A 305 9.21 -21.96 -28.81
C ARG A 305 10.73 -22.07 -28.84
N LEU A 306 11.28 -23.01 -29.59
CA LEU A 306 12.71 -23.08 -29.91
C LEU A 306 12.94 -22.69 -31.38
N VAL A 307 13.79 -21.69 -31.60
CA VAL A 307 14.30 -21.31 -32.92
C VAL A 307 15.79 -21.67 -32.97
N ILE A 308 16.20 -22.39 -34.01
CA ILE A 308 17.58 -22.88 -34.17
C ILE A 308 18.23 -22.16 -35.36
N PHE A 309 19.35 -21.50 -35.13
CA PHE A 309 20.18 -20.87 -36.15
C PHE A 309 21.44 -21.71 -36.37
N GLN A 310 21.30 -22.81 -37.12
CA GLN A 310 22.39 -23.78 -37.29
C GLN A 310 23.64 -23.16 -37.92
N ASP A 311 23.46 -22.34 -38.94
CA ASP A 311 24.51 -21.60 -39.66
C ASP A 311 25.24 -20.58 -38.75
N ARG A 312 24.59 -20.10 -37.70
CA ARG A 312 25.14 -19.15 -36.73
C ARG A 312 25.56 -19.79 -35.40
N GLY A 313 25.33 -21.10 -35.24
CA GLY A 313 25.79 -21.89 -34.09
C GLY A 313 25.05 -21.63 -32.78
N PHE A 314 23.80 -21.14 -32.80
CA PHE A 314 23.03 -20.86 -31.58
C PHE A 314 21.54 -21.15 -31.71
N CYS A 315 20.87 -21.16 -30.56
CA CYS A 315 19.43 -21.26 -30.41
C CYS A 315 18.86 -20.08 -29.62
N ARG A 316 17.59 -19.78 -29.88
CA ARG A 316 16.78 -18.87 -29.08
C ARG A 316 15.50 -19.58 -28.64
N TYR A 317 15.19 -19.52 -27.34
CA TYR A 317 14.01 -20.16 -26.75
C TYR A 317 13.09 -19.14 -26.07
N TYR A 318 11.79 -19.18 -26.35
CA TYR A 318 10.79 -18.34 -25.69
C TYR A 318 10.37 -18.92 -24.33
N LEU A 319 10.75 -18.23 -23.26
CA LEU A 319 10.44 -18.58 -21.88
C LEU A 319 9.13 -17.94 -21.37
N GLY A 320 8.73 -16.79 -21.90
CA GLY A 320 7.42 -16.18 -21.64
C GLY A 320 7.11 -15.81 -20.18
N ILE A 321 8.12 -15.55 -19.34
CA ILE A 321 7.91 -15.16 -17.95
C ILE A 321 7.59 -13.66 -17.90
N ARG A 322 6.33 -13.27 -17.77
CA ARG A 322 5.92 -11.84 -17.68
C ARG A 322 5.23 -11.45 -16.38
N GLU A 323 4.57 -12.39 -15.75
CA GLU A 323 3.74 -12.15 -14.56
C GLU A 323 4.51 -11.95 -13.24
N ILE A 324 5.83 -12.00 -13.29
CA ILE A 324 6.72 -11.83 -12.15
C ILE A 324 7.41 -10.47 -12.29
N ALA A 325 7.77 -9.82 -11.18
CA ALA A 325 8.49 -8.54 -11.14
C ALA A 325 9.84 -8.50 -11.91
N LYS A 326 10.26 -9.61 -12.53
CA LYS A 326 11.49 -9.77 -13.31
C LYS A 326 11.18 -10.60 -14.56
N PRO A 327 10.72 -9.96 -15.65
CA PRO A 327 10.33 -10.68 -16.84
C PRO A 327 11.52 -11.36 -17.55
N CYS A 328 11.21 -12.34 -18.38
CA CYS A 328 12.13 -13.07 -19.25
C CYS A 328 11.37 -13.60 -20.47
N ASP A 329 11.59 -12.99 -21.62
CA ASP A 329 10.96 -13.44 -22.86
C ASP A 329 11.83 -14.49 -23.53
N TRP A 330 13.08 -14.18 -23.85
CA TRP A 330 13.95 -15.05 -24.64
C TRP A 330 15.16 -15.54 -23.84
N ALA A 331 15.59 -16.76 -24.15
CA ALA A 331 16.83 -17.37 -23.69
C ALA A 331 17.69 -17.72 -24.90
N TYR A 332 18.88 -17.14 -24.99
CA TYR A 332 19.86 -17.43 -26.03
C TYR A 332 20.94 -18.38 -25.48
N PHE A 333 21.34 -19.37 -26.27
CA PHE A 333 22.39 -20.33 -25.90
C PHE A 333 22.95 -21.02 -27.14
N SER A 334 24.14 -21.61 -27.02
CA SER A 334 24.81 -22.33 -28.12
C SER A 334 24.15 -23.66 -28.44
N LEU A 335 24.42 -24.21 -29.63
CA LEU A 335 23.99 -25.57 -30.00
C LEU A 335 24.53 -26.62 -29.00
N GLU A 336 25.77 -26.48 -28.54
CA GLU A 336 26.35 -27.36 -27.52
C GLU A 336 25.61 -27.29 -26.17
N THR A 337 25.10 -26.12 -25.80
CA THR A 337 24.25 -25.99 -24.60
C THR A 337 22.88 -26.63 -24.83
N MET A 338 22.36 -26.56 -26.05
CA MET A 338 21.09 -27.19 -26.43
C MET A 338 21.15 -28.71 -26.24
N GLU A 339 22.22 -29.37 -26.69
CA GLU A 339 22.42 -30.81 -26.51
C GLU A 339 22.41 -31.22 -25.02
N ILE A 340 23.09 -30.47 -24.16
CA ILE A 340 23.09 -30.72 -22.71
C ILE A 340 21.71 -30.43 -22.11
N LEU A 341 21.02 -29.39 -22.60
CA LEU A 341 19.68 -29.02 -22.14
C LEU A 341 18.66 -30.12 -22.44
N GLU A 342 18.69 -30.70 -23.64
CA GLU A 342 17.83 -31.83 -24.03
C GLU A 342 18.00 -33.02 -23.10
N LYS A 343 19.26 -33.38 -22.78
CA LYS A 343 19.58 -34.47 -21.84
C LYS A 343 18.96 -34.29 -20.45
N TYR A 344 18.84 -33.04 -19.97
CA TYR A 344 18.34 -32.72 -18.64
C TYR A 344 16.94 -32.11 -18.63
N ALA A 345 16.24 -32.10 -19.76
CA ALA A 345 14.89 -31.57 -19.87
C ALA A 345 13.95 -32.20 -18.82
N GLY A 346 13.14 -31.36 -18.16
CA GLY A 346 12.24 -31.78 -17.07
C GLY A 346 12.88 -31.90 -15.69
N SER A 347 14.21 -31.80 -15.59
CA SER A 347 14.91 -31.88 -14.30
C SER A 347 14.52 -30.75 -13.35
N THR A 348 14.30 -31.08 -12.08
CA THR A 348 13.97 -30.09 -11.04
C THR A 348 15.15 -29.88 -10.08
N LEU A 349 15.60 -28.64 -9.93
CA LEU A 349 16.67 -28.26 -9.02
C LEU A 349 16.22 -27.19 -8.02
N LYS A 350 16.48 -27.40 -6.73
CA LYS A 350 16.23 -26.39 -5.70
C LYS A 350 17.37 -25.36 -5.67
N LYS A 351 17.01 -24.06 -5.78
CA LYS A 351 17.95 -22.92 -5.79
C LYS A 351 18.98 -22.95 -4.64
N TRP A 352 18.54 -23.31 -3.44
CA TRP A 352 19.39 -23.34 -2.25
C TRP A 352 20.48 -24.42 -2.34
N ARG A 353 20.23 -25.55 -3.03
CA ARG A 353 21.22 -26.62 -3.21
C ARG A 353 22.39 -26.13 -4.06
N LEU A 354 22.10 -25.44 -5.16
CA LEU A 354 23.11 -24.85 -6.02
C LEU A 354 23.95 -23.79 -5.28
N GLY A 355 23.30 -22.96 -4.45
CA GLY A 355 23.97 -21.99 -3.60
C GLY A 355 24.90 -22.63 -2.58
N LYS A 356 24.41 -23.67 -1.87
CA LYS A 356 25.20 -24.43 -0.89
C LYS A 356 26.40 -25.12 -1.54
N TYR A 357 26.20 -25.70 -2.72
CA TYR A 357 27.26 -26.32 -3.50
C TYR A 357 28.34 -25.31 -3.90
N ALA A 358 27.94 -24.17 -4.47
CA ALA A 358 28.88 -23.12 -4.86
C ALA A 358 29.72 -22.64 -3.67
N THR A 359 29.10 -22.45 -2.50
CA THR A 359 29.82 -22.08 -1.27
C THR A 359 30.79 -23.17 -0.83
N LYS A 360 30.33 -24.44 -0.77
CA LYS A 360 31.15 -25.59 -0.35
C LYS A 360 32.41 -25.74 -1.20
N HIS A 361 32.29 -25.55 -2.52
CA HIS A 361 33.38 -25.72 -3.47
C HIS A 361 34.10 -24.39 -3.82
N LYS A 362 33.86 -23.31 -3.06
CA LYS A 362 34.46 -21.97 -3.26
C LYS A 362 34.27 -21.39 -4.67
N LEU A 363 33.21 -21.81 -5.36
CA LEU A 363 32.89 -21.41 -6.73
C LEU A 363 32.30 -19.99 -6.79
N LEU A 364 32.20 -19.44 -7.99
CA LEU A 364 31.49 -18.18 -8.21
C LEU A 364 29.99 -18.37 -7.92
N ALA A 365 29.39 -17.54 -7.07
CA ALA A 365 27.95 -17.67 -6.81
C ALA A 365 27.12 -17.41 -8.08
N PRO A 366 26.01 -18.13 -8.34
CA PRO A 366 25.28 -18.07 -9.62
C PRO A 366 24.90 -16.64 -10.03
N LYS A 367 24.47 -15.81 -9.07
CA LYS A 367 24.08 -14.41 -9.33
C LYS A 367 25.16 -13.59 -10.02
N TYR A 368 26.44 -13.93 -9.84
CA TYR A 368 27.56 -13.24 -10.46
C TYR A 368 27.79 -13.71 -11.90
N MET A 369 27.37 -14.91 -12.29
CA MET A 369 27.52 -15.40 -13.66
C MET A 369 26.75 -14.51 -14.65
N ARG A 370 25.51 -14.12 -14.31
CA ARG A 370 24.74 -13.12 -15.08
C ARG A 370 25.45 -11.76 -15.17
N LYS A 371 26.21 -11.37 -14.15
CA LYS A 371 26.98 -10.11 -14.18
C LYS A 371 28.24 -10.24 -15.06
N VAL A 372 28.88 -11.41 -15.07
CA VAL A 372 29.96 -11.75 -16.02
C VAL A 372 29.42 -11.62 -17.44
N ALA A 373 28.31 -12.30 -17.74
CA ALA A 373 27.65 -12.25 -19.03
C ALA A 373 27.37 -10.80 -19.48
N TRP A 374 26.84 -9.97 -18.58
CA TRP A 374 26.58 -8.55 -18.87
C TRP A 374 27.85 -7.81 -19.28
N ARG A 375 28.94 -7.97 -18.52
CA ARG A 375 30.21 -7.30 -18.81
C ARG A 375 30.78 -7.71 -20.17
N LEU A 376 30.68 -8.99 -20.52
CA LEU A 376 31.20 -9.51 -21.77
C LEU A 376 30.30 -9.14 -22.96
N MET A 377 28.97 -9.15 -22.79
CA MET A 377 28.03 -8.71 -23.82
C MET A 377 28.29 -7.26 -24.23
N ILE A 378 28.33 -6.32 -23.29
CA ILE A 378 28.47 -4.90 -23.60
C ILE A 378 29.84 -4.51 -24.22
N GLN A 379 30.80 -5.43 -24.27
CA GLN A 379 32.07 -5.24 -24.97
C GLN A 379 31.95 -5.47 -26.47
N VAL A 380 31.00 -6.31 -26.90
CA VAL A 380 30.95 -6.82 -28.28
C VAL A 380 29.59 -6.66 -28.97
N ILE A 381 28.53 -6.34 -28.22
CA ILE A 381 27.19 -6.04 -28.75
C ILE A 381 26.65 -4.73 -28.16
N PRO A 382 25.73 -4.04 -28.87
CA PRO A 382 25.10 -2.82 -28.36
C PRO A 382 24.38 -3.01 -27.03
N ARG A 383 24.27 -1.95 -26.22
CA ARG A 383 23.82 -2.07 -24.82
C ARG A 383 22.34 -2.42 -24.71
N GLU A 384 21.54 -1.86 -25.59
CA GLU A 384 20.11 -2.09 -25.78
C GLU A 384 19.84 -3.54 -26.16
N VAL A 385 20.59 -4.08 -27.13
CA VAL A 385 20.56 -5.51 -27.50
C VAL A 385 20.96 -6.40 -26.32
N ALA A 386 22.04 -6.05 -25.60
CA ALA A 386 22.45 -6.78 -24.39
C ALA A 386 21.38 -6.73 -23.28
N ARG A 387 20.69 -5.59 -23.11
CA ARG A 387 19.57 -5.46 -22.17
C ARG A 387 18.40 -6.34 -22.59
N PHE A 388 18.08 -6.37 -23.88
CA PHE A 388 17.04 -7.22 -24.44
C PHE A 388 17.32 -8.71 -24.20
N ILE A 389 18.51 -9.20 -24.58
CA ILE A 389 18.94 -10.58 -24.34
C ILE A 389 18.86 -10.95 -22.85
N GLN A 390 19.27 -10.06 -21.93
CA GLN A 390 19.17 -10.32 -20.50
C GLN A 390 17.78 -10.07 -19.88
N SER A 391 16.80 -9.69 -20.70
CA SER A 391 15.45 -9.30 -20.26
C SER A 391 15.48 -8.23 -19.17
N ARG A 392 16.17 -7.12 -19.47
CA ARG A 392 16.26 -5.90 -18.66
C ARG A 392 15.38 -4.80 -19.27
N PHE A 393 14.13 -5.14 -19.58
CA PHE A 393 13.21 -4.24 -20.30
C PHE A 393 12.96 -2.90 -19.59
N GLY A 394 12.94 -2.87 -18.25
CA GLY A 394 12.82 -1.62 -17.50
C GLY A 394 14.04 -0.69 -17.57
N GLU A 395 15.14 -1.12 -18.19
CA GLU A 395 16.34 -0.31 -18.44
C GLU A 395 16.41 0.19 -19.90
N LEU A 396 15.45 -0.19 -20.76
CA LEU A 396 15.36 0.28 -22.15
C LEU A 396 14.63 1.62 -22.22
N ARG A 397 15.07 2.52 -23.10
CA ARG A 397 14.36 3.78 -23.39
C ARG A 397 13.17 3.53 -24.32
N VAL A 398 12.18 4.43 -24.29
CA VAL A 398 11.00 4.36 -25.17
C VAL A 398 11.38 4.39 -26.67
N SER A 399 12.45 5.09 -27.03
CA SER A 399 12.99 5.11 -28.39
C SER A 399 13.72 3.82 -28.78
N GLU A 400 14.11 2.99 -27.81
CA GLU A 400 14.84 1.74 -28.00
C GLU A 400 13.91 0.52 -27.97
N SER A 401 12.60 0.68 -27.74
CA SER A 401 11.71 -0.42 -27.32
C SER A 401 10.89 -1.07 -28.44
N ARG A 402 11.23 -0.87 -29.71
CA ARG A 402 10.59 -1.62 -30.79
C ARG A 402 11.01 -3.08 -30.70
N TYR A 403 10.05 -3.93 -30.35
CA TYR A 403 10.34 -5.30 -29.95
C TYR A 403 10.89 -6.14 -31.11
N GLU A 404 10.30 -5.99 -32.30
CA GLU A 404 10.69 -6.73 -33.51
C GLU A 404 12.10 -6.36 -33.97
N ASP A 405 12.42 -5.06 -33.93
CA ASP A 405 13.75 -4.54 -34.25
C ASP A 405 14.80 -5.12 -33.29
N LEU A 406 14.56 -5.03 -31.96
CA LEU A 406 15.48 -5.58 -30.95
C LEU A 406 15.63 -7.10 -31.03
N LEU A 407 14.59 -7.82 -31.43
CA LEU A 407 14.63 -9.27 -31.59
C LEU A 407 15.53 -9.65 -32.77
N SER A 408 15.37 -8.97 -33.90
CA SER A 408 16.17 -9.18 -35.11
C SER A 408 17.63 -8.77 -34.88
N GLU A 409 17.87 -7.59 -34.30
CA GLU A 409 19.21 -7.12 -33.92
C GLU A 409 19.91 -8.06 -32.94
N ALA A 410 19.16 -8.65 -31.99
CA ALA A 410 19.70 -9.64 -31.07
C ALA A 410 20.16 -10.91 -31.79
N ASP A 411 19.35 -11.45 -32.72
CA ASP A 411 19.74 -12.63 -33.51
C ASP A 411 20.99 -12.36 -34.37
N GLU A 412 21.11 -11.13 -34.90
CA GLU A 412 22.28 -10.71 -35.70
C GLU A 412 23.54 -10.52 -34.86
N CYS A 413 23.42 -9.90 -33.69
CA CYS A 413 24.56 -9.56 -32.84
C CYS A 413 25.04 -10.74 -31.98
N TYR A 414 24.15 -11.65 -31.59
CA TYR A 414 24.46 -12.71 -30.63
C TYR A 414 25.66 -13.61 -31.01
N PRO A 415 25.88 -13.99 -32.28
CA PRO A 415 27.06 -14.76 -32.68
C PRO A 415 28.39 -14.10 -32.29
N ARG A 416 28.48 -12.76 -32.32
CA ARG A 416 29.68 -12.02 -31.88
C ARG A 416 29.95 -12.24 -30.39
N TYR A 417 28.89 -12.27 -29.58
CA TYR A 417 29.00 -12.54 -28.16
C TYR A 417 29.39 -14.00 -27.89
N LEU A 418 28.81 -14.95 -28.63
CA LEU A 418 29.15 -16.36 -28.48
C LEU A 418 30.63 -16.63 -28.83
N GLU A 419 31.13 -16.03 -29.90
CA GLU A 419 32.55 -16.13 -30.28
C GLU A 419 33.46 -15.49 -29.23
N HIS A 420 33.06 -14.35 -28.67
CA HIS A 420 33.76 -13.73 -27.55
C HIS A 420 33.83 -14.68 -26.34
N LEU A 421 32.72 -15.32 -25.98
CA LEU A 421 32.71 -16.33 -24.90
C LEU A 421 33.64 -17.51 -25.19
N ARG A 422 33.67 -18.01 -26.43
CA ARG A 422 34.59 -19.08 -26.85
C ARG A 422 36.05 -18.68 -26.65
N SER A 423 36.42 -17.48 -27.07
CA SER A 423 37.79 -16.97 -26.88
C SER A 423 38.19 -16.85 -25.41
N GLN A 424 37.25 -16.53 -24.51
CA GLN A 424 37.51 -16.27 -23.10
C GLN A 424 37.48 -17.53 -22.22
N PHE A 425 36.63 -18.50 -22.54
CA PHE A 425 36.36 -19.65 -21.66
C PHE A 425 36.59 -21.02 -22.29
N PHE A 426 36.57 -21.11 -23.63
CA PHE A 426 36.51 -22.38 -24.34
C PHE A 426 37.62 -22.52 -25.39
N ALA A 427 38.76 -21.83 -25.21
CA ALA A 427 39.91 -21.87 -26.11
C ALA A 427 40.47 -23.30 -26.27
N ASN A 428 39.86 -24.05 -27.20
CA ASN A 428 40.30 -25.29 -27.86
C ASN A 428 39.23 -25.83 -28.86
N TYR A 429 38.33 -25.00 -29.41
CA TYR A 429 37.36 -25.44 -30.42
C TYR A 429 37.70 -24.85 -31.80
N PRO A 430 37.56 -25.62 -32.90
CA PRO A 430 37.88 -25.16 -34.24
C PRO A 430 37.02 -23.96 -34.63
N LYS A 431 37.65 -22.96 -35.26
CA LYS A 431 36.98 -21.79 -35.84
C LYS A 431 35.95 -22.29 -36.86
N PHE A 432 34.73 -21.77 -36.78
CA PHE A 432 33.71 -21.99 -37.80
C PHE A 432 34.17 -21.31 -39.09
N ASP A 433 34.61 -22.09 -40.07
CA ASP A 433 35.06 -21.55 -41.36
C ASP A 433 33.85 -21.06 -42.16
N ARG A 434 33.85 -19.77 -42.50
CA ARG A 434 32.78 -19.11 -43.27
C ARG A 434 32.87 -19.42 -44.77
N SER A 435 33.87 -20.18 -45.21
CA SER A 435 34.14 -20.46 -46.63
C SER A 435 33.13 -21.39 -47.32
N SER A 436 32.27 -22.10 -46.58
CA SER A 436 31.29 -23.04 -47.15
C SER A 436 29.90 -22.45 -47.43
N ALA A 437 29.65 -21.17 -47.08
CA ALA A 437 28.34 -20.53 -47.20
C ALA A 437 28.10 -19.76 -48.52
N SER A 438 28.78 -20.13 -49.62
CA SER A 438 28.40 -19.66 -50.96
C SER A 438 28.22 -20.85 -51.89
N LYS A 439 27.00 -21.40 -51.95
CA LYS A 439 26.41 -22.10 -53.10
C LYS A 439 25.06 -22.68 -52.69
N THR A 440 24.04 -21.82 -52.67
CA THR A 440 22.65 -22.16 -53.01
C THR A 440 21.81 -20.89 -52.94
N HIS A 441 21.74 -20.16 -54.05
CA HIS A 441 20.58 -19.31 -54.32
C HIS A 441 19.48 -20.25 -54.84
N PRO A 442 18.29 -20.31 -54.21
CA PRO A 442 17.11 -20.79 -54.91
C PRO A 442 16.60 -19.64 -55.77
N THR A 443 16.65 -19.84 -57.09
CA THR A 443 15.89 -19.07 -58.08
C THR A 443 14.42 -19.08 -57.70
N GLY A 444 13.87 -17.90 -57.42
CA GLY A 444 12.43 -17.73 -57.22
C GLY A 444 11.70 -17.90 -58.55
N GLU A 445 10.74 -18.82 -58.59
CA GLU A 445 9.66 -18.79 -59.59
C GLU A 445 8.60 -17.77 -59.16
N PRO A 446 8.05 -16.98 -60.09
CA PRO A 446 7.06 -15.96 -59.79
C PRO A 446 5.69 -16.59 -59.51
N ILE A 447 5.08 -16.20 -58.39
CA ILE A 447 3.68 -16.49 -58.08
C ILE A 447 2.82 -15.66 -59.03
N ASN A 448 2.14 -16.34 -59.95
CA ASN A 448 1.07 -15.78 -60.75
C ASN A 448 -0.12 -15.43 -59.85
N MET A 449 -0.56 -14.17 -59.90
CA MET A 449 -1.87 -13.77 -59.39
C MET A 449 -2.95 -14.18 -60.39
N GLY A 450 -3.92 -14.95 -59.92
CA GLY A 450 -5.20 -15.28 -60.53
C GLY A 450 -6.22 -15.48 -59.43
#